data_AF-A0AAD6BZF1-F1
#
_entry.id   AF-A0AAD6BZF1-F1
#
_cell.length_a   1.000
_cell.length_b   1.000
_cell.length_c   1.000
_cell.angle_alpha   90.00
_cell.angle_beta   90.00
_cell.angle_gamma   90.00
#
_symmetry.space_group_name_H-M   'P 1'
#
loop_
_entity.id
_entity.type
_entity.pdbx_description
1 polymer ?
#
loop_
_entity_poly.entity_id
_entity_poly.type
_entity_poly.pdbx_seq_one_letter_code
_entity_poly.pdbx_strand_id
1 'polypeptide(L)'
;MFFQTLGGALFIAVAQSVFQNRLIGGIVEFAPDVNPKAIVGAGATETRDILSQLGQLNQLENVIKAYMSGLRNTFRVSLALAVVAFVATLFLEWKSVKKGGNKDEAAVPVV
;
A
#
# COMPACT_ATOMS: atom_id res chain seq x y z
N MET A 1 -8.32 -15.39 -11.31
CA MET A 1 -7.68 -14.19 -11.89
C MET A 1 -8.35 -12.88 -11.50
N PHE A 2 -9.67 -12.69 -11.70
CA PHE A 2 -10.35 -11.42 -11.35
C PHE A 2 -10.12 -10.95 -9.91
N PHE A 3 -10.44 -11.75 -8.89
CA PHE A 3 -10.22 -11.35 -7.50
C PHE A 3 -8.74 -11.21 -7.11
N GLN A 4 -7.85 -11.94 -7.78
CA GLN A 4 -6.40 -11.91 -7.52
C GLN A 4 -5.76 -10.61 -8.04
N THR A 5 -6.21 -10.12 -9.21
CA THR A 5 -5.76 -8.84 -9.77
C THR A 5 -6.52 -7.66 -9.18
N LEU A 6 -7.84 -7.80 -8.95
CA LEU A 6 -8.68 -6.77 -8.34
C LEU A 6 -8.24 -6.46 -6.91
N GLY A 7 -7.93 -7.49 -6.11
CA GLY A 7 -7.41 -7.31 -4.76
C GLY A 7 -6.11 -6.50 -4.77
N GLY A 8 -5.11 -6.93 -5.55
CA GLY A 8 -3.83 -6.22 -5.67
C GLY A 8 -4.00 -4.77 -6.14
N ALA A 9 -4.79 -4.55 -7.19
CA ALA A 9 -5.01 -3.20 -7.74
C ALA A 9 -5.72 -2.27 -6.74
N LEU A 10 -6.73 -2.77 -6.01
CA LEU A 10 -7.46 -2.00 -5.01
C LEU A 10 -6.52 -1.58 -3.86
N PHE A 11 -5.72 -2.50 -3.32
CA PHE A 11 -4.78 -2.18 -2.25
C PHE A 11 -3.71 -1.19 -2.70
N ILE A 12 -3.22 -1.29 -3.94
CA ILE A 12 -2.28 -0.31 -4.51
C ILE A 12 -2.94 1.08 -4.60
N ALA A 13 -4.17 1.17 -5.11
CA ALA A 13 -4.88 2.44 -5.23
C ALA A 13 -5.11 3.11 -3.86
N VAL A 14 -5.46 2.32 -2.84
CA VAL A 14 -5.61 2.80 -1.46
C VAL A 14 -4.27 3.28 -0.90
N ALA A 15 -3.21 2.48 -1.04
CA ALA A 15 -1.88 2.84 -0.55
C ALA A 15 -1.38 4.14 -1.20
N GLN A 16 -1.60 4.28 -2.50
CA GLN A 16 -1.23 5.47 -3.27
C GLN A 16 -2.00 6.71 -2.79
N SER A 17 -3.32 6.59 -2.61
CA SER A 17 -4.16 7.68 -2.11
C SER A 17 -3.76 8.14 -0.71
N VAL A 18 -3.50 7.19 0.20
CA VAL A 18 -3.06 7.50 1.56
C VAL A 18 -1.70 8.18 1.54
N PHE A 19 -0.76 7.66 0.74
CA PHE A 19 0.56 8.24 0.61
C PHE A 19 0.52 9.67 0.08
N GLN A 20 -0.25 9.95 -0.98
CA GLN A 20 -0.38 11.31 -1.52
C GLN A 20 -0.93 12.28 -0.48
N ASN A 21 -2.04 11.92 0.18
CA ASN A 21 -2.65 12.79 1.20
C ASN A 21 -1.67 13.10 2.34
N ARG A 22 -0.89 12.11 2.78
CA ARG A 22 0.09 12.28 3.86
C ARG A 22 1.35 13.03 3.43
N LEU A 23 1.83 12.79 2.22
CA LEU A 23 2.97 13.51 1.66
C LEU A 23 2.65 15.00 1.49
N ILE A 24 1.46 15.34 0.99
CA ILE A 24 1.00 16.73 0.89
C ILE A 24 0.97 17.38 2.28
N GLY A 25 0.38 16.71 3.28
CA GLY A 25 0.36 17.20 4.66
C GLY A 25 1.76 17.40 5.24
N GLY A 26 2.66 16.44 5.04
CA GLY A 26 4.04 16.55 5.50
C GLY A 26 4.82 17.68 4.83
N ILE A 27 4.62 17.91 3.53
CA ILE A 27 5.31 19.01 2.83
C ILE A 27 4.81 20.36 3.35
N VAL A 28 3.50 20.52 3.57
CA VAL A 28 2.94 21.75 4.16
C VAL A 28 3.50 22.01 5.57
N GLU A 29 3.76 20.96 6.34
CA GLU A 29 4.29 21.07 7.71
C GLU A 29 5.80 21.34 7.76
N PHE A 30 6.60 20.64 6.96
CA PHE A 30 8.07 20.70 7.02
C PHE A 30 8.69 21.66 6.00
N ALA A 31 8.04 21.89 4.87
CA ALA A 31 8.55 22.70 3.75
C ALA A 31 7.44 23.59 3.14
N PRO A 32 6.92 24.58 3.90
CA PRO A 32 5.79 25.41 3.48
C PRO A 32 6.08 26.25 2.22
N ASP A 33 7.35 26.54 1.94
CA ASP A 33 7.79 27.29 0.76
C ASP A 33 7.81 26.44 -0.53
N VAL A 34 7.52 25.14 -0.44
CA VAL A 34 7.59 24.21 -1.57
C VAL A 34 6.17 23.80 -1.97
N ASN A 35 5.87 23.87 -3.27
CA ASN A 35 4.56 23.47 -3.77
C ASN A 35 4.38 21.93 -3.66
N PRO A 36 3.46 21.43 -2.81
CA PRO A 36 3.30 19.99 -2.58
C PRO A 36 2.86 19.23 -3.84
N LYS A 37 2.08 19.87 -4.72
CA LYS A 37 1.59 19.25 -5.95
C LYS A 37 2.71 19.02 -6.96
N ALA A 38 3.69 19.93 -7.02
CA ALA A 38 4.86 19.77 -7.88
C ALA A 38 5.70 18.57 -7.43
N ILE A 39 5.91 18.42 -6.11
CA ILE A 39 6.66 17.31 -5.52
C ILE A 39 5.97 15.96 -5.73
N VAL A 40 4.65 15.90 -5.50
CA VAL A 40 3.86 14.67 -5.71
C VAL A 40 3.82 14.26 -7.19
N GLY A 41 3.74 15.23 -8.11
CA GLY A 41 3.69 14.98 -9.55
C GLY A 41 5.03 14.57 -10.16
N ALA A 42 6.12 15.19 -9.70
CA ALA A 42 7.47 14.91 -10.20
C ALA A 42 8.11 13.68 -9.54
N GLY A 43 7.69 13.35 -8.31
CA GLY A 43 8.23 12.24 -7.55
C GLY A 43 9.58 12.55 -6.90
N ALA A 44 10.08 11.58 -6.12
CA ALA A 44 11.24 11.78 -5.25
C ALA A 44 12.54 12.08 -6.01
N THR A 45 12.67 11.58 -7.26
CA THR A 45 13.87 11.74 -8.08
C THR A 45 13.99 13.16 -8.63
N GLU A 46 12.92 13.68 -9.25
CA GLU A 46 12.93 15.02 -9.86
C GLU A 46 12.74 16.15 -8.85
N THR A 47 12.32 15.82 -7.63
CA THR A 47 12.23 16.79 -6.52
C THR A 47 13.55 17.55 -6.30
N ARG A 48 14.69 16.87 -6.47
CA ARG A 48 16.01 17.49 -6.27
C ARG A 48 16.35 18.49 -7.38
N ASP A 49 15.94 18.21 -8.61
CA ASP A 49 16.15 19.10 -9.75
C ASP A 49 15.22 20.32 -9.67
N ILE A 50 13.95 20.11 -9.27
CA ILE A 50 12.99 21.20 -9.03
C ILE A 50 13.47 22.13 -7.92
N LEU A 51 13.95 21.59 -6.79
CA LEU A 51 14.51 22.41 -5.70
C LEU A 51 15.78 23.16 -6.11
N SER A 52 16.60 22.55 -6.98
CA SER A 52 17.81 23.20 -7.52
C SER A 52 17.45 24.38 -8.44
N GLN A 53 16.44 24.21 -9.30
CA GLN A 53 15.93 25.29 -10.16
C GLN A 53 15.29 26.43 -9.38
N LEU A 54 14.66 26.13 -8.24
CA LEU A 54 14.04 27.12 -7.35
C LEU A 54 15.02 27.80 -6.39
N GLY A 55 16.30 27.38 -6.36
CA GLY A 55 17.29 27.90 -5.42
C GLY A 55 17.04 27.51 -3.95
N GLN A 56 16.20 26.50 -3.71
CA GLN A 56 15.74 26.07 -2.38
C GLN A 56 16.37 24.73 -1.95
N LEU A 57 17.64 24.50 -2.27
CA LEU A 57 18.37 23.27 -1.87
C LEU A 57 18.38 23.03 -0.35
N ASN A 58 18.29 24.10 0.46
CA ASN A 58 18.18 24.00 1.91
C ASN A 58 16.89 23.30 2.38
N GLN A 59 15.84 23.28 1.55
CA GLN A 59 14.58 22.60 1.86
C GLN A 59 14.63 21.09 1.53
N LEU A 60 15.70 20.60 0.90
CA LEU A 60 15.83 19.19 0.51
C LEU A 60 15.68 18.25 1.71
N GLU A 61 16.33 18.59 2.84
CA GLU A 61 16.23 17.78 4.06
C GLU A 61 14.81 17.76 4.63
N ASN A 62 14.10 18.90 4.55
CA ASN A 62 12.73 19.03 5.00
C ASN A 62 11.75 18.24 4.11
N VAL A 63 11.97 18.26 2.81
CA VAL A 63 11.20 17.44 1.87
C VAL A 63 11.46 15.94 2.10
N ILE A 64 12.71 15.54 2.38
CA ILE A 64 13.04 14.16 2.75
C ILE A 64 12.33 13.76 4.06
N LYS A 65 12.29 14.65 5.07
CA LYS A 65 11.55 14.43 6.32
C LYS A 65 10.04 14.28 6.06
N ALA A 66 9.47 15.13 5.21
CA ALA A 66 8.07 15.02 4.79
C ALA A 66 7.78 13.68 4.10
N TYR A 67 8.68 13.23 3.22
CA TYR A 67 8.60 11.92 2.57
C TYR A 67 8.64 10.76 3.58
N MET A 68 9.60 10.77 4.50
CA MET A 68 9.69 9.75 5.54
C MET A 68 8.45 9.74 6.44
N SER A 69 7.95 10.91 6.83
CA SER A 69 6.72 11.03 7.62
C SER A 69 5.51 10.46 6.86
N GLY A 70 5.38 10.79 5.57
CA GLY A 70 4.35 10.24 4.69
C GLY A 70 4.43 8.71 4.61
N LEU A 71 5.61 8.16 4.32
CA LEU A 71 5.88 6.72 4.26
C LEU A 71 5.53 6.01 5.57
N ARG A 72 5.97 6.55 6.71
CA ARG A 72 5.74 5.94 8.04
C ARG A 72 4.26 5.85 8.37
N ASN A 73 3.48 6.87 7.99
CA ASN A 73 2.03 6.86 8.15
C ASN A 73 1.35 5.90 7.17
N THR A 74 1.78 5.83 5.91
CA THR A 74 1.28 4.84 4.96
C THR A 74 1.52 3.41 5.47
N PHE A 75 2.71 3.11 5.98
CA PHE A 75 3.01 1.81 6.57
C PHE A 75 2.13 1.49 7.78
N ARG A 76 1.81 2.48 8.63
CA ARG A 76 0.84 2.29 9.72
C ARG A 76 -0.55 1.90 9.22
N VAL A 77 -1.02 2.57 8.17
CA VAL A 77 -2.33 2.25 7.57
C VAL A 77 -2.31 0.88 6.90
N SER A 78 -1.27 0.56 6.12
CA SER A 78 -1.08 -0.77 5.53
C SER A 78 -1.01 -1.87 6.59
N LEU A 79 -0.33 -1.63 7.71
CA LEU A 79 -0.26 -2.56 8.83
C LEU A 79 -1.63 -2.75 9.48
N ALA A 80 -2.39 -1.68 9.69
CA ALA A 80 -3.74 -1.77 10.22
C ALA A 80 -4.65 -2.59 9.29
N LEU A 81 -4.57 -2.38 7.98
CA LEU A 81 -5.27 -3.18 6.97
C LEU A 81 -4.84 -4.65 7.00
N ALA A 82 -3.55 -4.94 7.16
CA ALA A 82 -3.05 -6.30 7.28
C ALA A 82 -3.59 -7.01 8.54
N VAL A 83 -3.65 -6.30 9.68
CA VAL A 83 -4.23 -6.83 10.92
C VAL A 83 -5.73 -7.07 10.75
N VAL A 84 -6.46 -6.16 10.13
CA VAL A 84 -7.89 -6.34 9.84
C VAL A 84 -8.11 -7.52 8.91
N ALA A 85 -7.30 -7.67 7.86
CA ALA A 85 -7.38 -8.81 6.96
C ALA A 85 -7.08 -10.13 7.69
N PHE A 86 -6.08 -10.15 8.57
CA PHE A 86 -5.76 -11.31 9.40
C PHE A 86 -6.93 -11.68 10.33
N VAL A 87 -7.50 -10.70 11.03
CA VAL A 87 -8.67 -10.93 11.88
C VAL A 87 -9.86 -11.42 11.06
N ALA A 88 -10.12 -10.83 9.88
CA ALA A 88 -11.17 -11.28 8.98
C ALA A 88 -10.98 -12.73 8.52
N THR A 89 -9.74 -13.19 8.32
CA THR A 89 -9.46 -14.59 7.99
C THR A 89 -9.75 -15.56 9.13
N LEU A 90 -9.68 -15.09 10.39
CA LEU A 90 -10.07 -15.89 11.56
C LEU A 90 -11.59 -16.01 11.70
N PHE A 91 -12.35 -15.00 11.27
CA PHE A 91 -13.82 -14.99 11.30
C PHE A 91 -14.47 -15.62 10.08
N LEU A 92 -13.73 -15.75 8.96
CA LEU A 92 -14.17 -16.60 7.86
C LEU A 92 -14.26 -18.03 8.41
N GLU A 93 -15.50 -18.54 8.52
CA GLU A 93 -15.73 -19.94 8.86
C GLU A 93 -14.79 -20.78 8.01
N TRP A 94 -13.98 -21.61 8.69
CA TRP A 94 -13.15 -22.63 8.08
C TRP A 94 -14.06 -23.73 7.51
N LYS A 95 -14.94 -23.35 6.59
CA LYS A 95 -15.84 -24.27 5.90
C LYS A 95 -14.98 -24.99 4.87
N SER A 96 -14.37 -26.08 5.33
CA SER A 96 -13.67 -27.03 4.50
C SER A 96 -14.53 -27.39 3.29
N VAL A 97 -14.09 -26.99 2.09
CA VAL A 97 -14.70 -27.39 0.81
C VAL A 97 -14.38 -28.86 0.48
N LYS A 98 -13.73 -29.62 1.38
CA LYS A 98 -13.59 -31.07 1.25
C LYS A 98 -14.93 -31.76 1.52
N LYS A 99 -15.84 -31.69 0.55
CA LYS A 99 -16.89 -32.69 0.39
C LYS A 99 -16.16 -34.04 0.20
N GLY A 100 -16.61 -35.04 0.95
CA GLY A 100 -15.90 -36.29 1.22
C GLY A 100 -15.17 -36.88 0.01
N GLY A 101 -13.95 -37.37 0.26
CA GLY A 101 -13.33 -38.31 -0.67
C GLY A 101 -14.29 -39.47 -0.86
N ASN A 102 -14.74 -39.65 -2.10
CA ASN A 102 -15.50 -40.81 -2.50
C ASN A 102 -14.58 -42.03 -2.30
N LYS A 103 -14.76 -42.70 -1.17
CA LYS A 103 -14.35 -44.09 -0.99
C LYS A 103 -15.33 -44.91 -1.82
N ASP A 104 -15.00 -45.14 -3.10
CA ASP A 104 -15.58 -46.21 -3.91
C ASP A 104 -14.66 -46.48 -5.10
N GLU A 105 -13.44 -46.92 -4.80
CA GLU A 105 -12.61 -47.66 -5.74
C GLU A 105 -11.85 -48.74 -4.96
N ALA A 106 -12.60 -49.66 -4.36
CA ALA A 106 -12.07 -50.87 -3.74
C ALA A 106 -13.15 -51.96 -3.64
N ALA A 107 -13.70 -52.36 -4.78
CA ALA A 107 -14.36 -53.64 -4.91
C ALA A 107 -14.01 -54.22 -6.29
N VAL A 108 -12.86 -54.87 -6.35
CA VAL A 108 -12.54 -55.84 -7.40
C VAL A 108 -13.24 -57.14 -7.01
N PRO A 109 -14.13 -57.72 -7.83
CA PRO A 109 -14.33 -59.15 -7.83
C PRO A 109 -13.60 -59.77 -9.03
N VAL A 110 -12.70 -60.68 -8.68
CA VAL A 110 -12.20 -61.76 -9.51
C VAL A 110 -13.38 -62.67 -9.86
N VAL A 111 -13.67 -62.90 -11.14
CA VAL A 111 -13.82 -64.20 -11.86
C VAL A 111 -13.90 -63.88 -13.35
#